data_AF-A0A4Y9YKC7-F1
#
_entry.id   AF-A0A4Y9YKC7-F1
#
_cell.length_a   1.000
_cell.length_b   1.000
_cell.length_c   1.000
_cell.angle_alpha   90.00
_cell.angle_beta   90.00
_cell.angle_gamma   90.00
#
_symmetry.space_group_name_H-M   'P 1'
#
loop_
_entity.id
_entity.type
_entity.pdbx_description
1 polymer ?
#
loop_
_entity_poly.entity_id
_entity_poly.type
_entity_poly.pdbx_seq_one_letter_code
_entity_poly.pdbx_strand_id
1 'polypeptide(L)'
;MVSRLLVVTSLIALALGKPVRRDLQLHESRQSVPRGFSLVGPAADETTLALRLALVRSNTAGLIDALYDVSNPSSAHYGEHLTKEEASLLPTRSLRCLLTSHDQVEAFVAPKQETVSAVNTWLSENNLQSTSLTATGDWLAINVPVSQANELFGTNFSVYTQSSTSKQIIRTLEYSIPTDLVGHLDLVHPTITFPDPFGKKPVVNAIPPSKRSETDSKRADNCLVNGTYITPSCLQSLYSIPTAPATSSSGQLGVTGYVDEYAEYSDLTTFLEQYRPDVNSSTGFTIVSLDGGEDPQSSGDAGDEASLDIQYTVGIATNVPVTFITVGGDVNSGDELANVLIDTANYLLNQTAPPQVITTSYGLDESTISQNLA
;
A
#
# COMPACT_ATOMS: atom_id res chain seq x y z
N MET A 1 6.91 63.97 -25.21
CA MET A 1 6.08 62.75 -25.05
C MET A 1 6.81 61.44 -25.33
N VAL A 2 8.13 61.43 -25.58
CA VAL A 2 8.88 60.18 -25.90
C VAL A 2 9.52 59.53 -24.67
N SER A 3 9.82 60.30 -23.61
CA SER A 3 10.51 59.79 -22.42
C SER A 3 9.63 58.97 -21.46
N ARG A 4 8.30 59.16 -21.46
CA ARG A 4 7.39 58.37 -20.61
C ARG A 4 7.08 56.98 -21.17
N LEU A 5 7.32 56.73 -22.46
CA LEU A 5 7.04 55.44 -23.09
C LEU A 5 8.18 54.41 -22.85
N LEU A 6 9.41 54.89 -22.66
CA LEU A 6 10.59 54.05 -22.39
C LEU A 6 10.66 53.51 -20.95
N VAL A 7 10.01 54.17 -20.00
CA VAL A 7 9.99 53.71 -18.59
C VAL A 7 8.96 52.58 -18.41
N VAL A 8 7.88 52.57 -19.20
CA VAL A 8 6.83 51.54 -19.10
C VAL A 8 7.29 50.21 -19.72
N THR A 9 8.15 50.22 -20.73
CA THR A 9 8.68 48.98 -21.33
C THR A 9 9.76 48.29 -20.48
N SER A 10 10.49 49.01 -19.62
CA SER A 10 11.45 48.37 -18.69
C SER A 10 10.80 47.70 -17.48
N LEU A 11 9.57 48.09 -17.10
CA LEU A 11 8.86 47.50 -15.95
C LEU A 11 8.08 46.22 -16.31
N ILE A 12 7.87 45.93 -17.59
CA ILE A 12 7.19 44.69 -18.04
C ILE A 12 8.18 43.50 -18.15
N ALA A 13 9.49 43.76 -18.22
CA ALA A 13 10.51 42.71 -18.26
C ALA A 13 10.75 41.99 -16.91
N LEU A 14 10.15 42.46 -15.81
CA LEU A 14 10.30 41.88 -14.47
C LEU A 14 9.24 40.82 -14.11
N ALA A 15 8.28 40.53 -15.01
CA ALA A 15 7.21 39.56 -14.75
C ALA A 15 7.39 38.21 -15.46
N LEU A 16 8.52 37.98 -16.14
CA LEU A 16 8.85 36.73 -16.85
C LEU A 16 10.19 36.13 -16.37
N GLY A 17 10.57 36.41 -15.12
CA GLY A 17 11.67 35.68 -14.50
C GLY A 17 11.28 34.22 -14.36
N LYS A 18 11.85 33.33 -15.19
CA LYS A 18 11.84 31.90 -14.87
C LYS A 18 12.48 31.74 -13.48
N PRO A 19 11.91 30.95 -12.56
CA PRO A 19 12.57 30.68 -11.29
C PRO A 19 14.00 30.23 -11.56
N VAL A 20 14.95 30.69 -10.73
CA VAL A 20 16.35 30.27 -10.83
C VAL A 20 16.36 28.75 -10.79
N ARG A 21 16.92 28.13 -11.83
CA ARG A 21 16.97 26.67 -11.94
C ARG A 21 17.75 26.15 -10.73
N ARG A 22 17.09 25.38 -9.86
CA ARG A 22 17.73 24.77 -8.70
C ARG A 22 18.75 23.73 -9.18
N ASP A 23 19.87 23.65 -8.49
CA ASP A 23 20.84 22.58 -8.74
C ASP A 23 20.23 21.25 -8.35
N LEU A 24 20.40 20.23 -9.20
CA LEU A 24 19.85 18.89 -8.98
C LEU A 24 20.92 17.93 -8.49
N GLN A 25 20.53 17.04 -7.59
CA GLN A 25 21.34 15.94 -7.09
C GLN A 25 20.64 14.61 -7.39
N LEU A 26 21.39 13.64 -7.92
CA LEU A 26 20.90 12.27 -8.14
C LEU A 26 20.33 11.70 -6.85
N HIS A 27 19.09 11.22 -6.90
CA HIS A 27 18.36 10.76 -5.73
C HIS A 27 18.25 9.24 -5.70
N GLU A 28 17.65 8.66 -6.73
CA GLU A 28 17.63 7.20 -6.91
C GLU A 28 17.94 6.83 -8.37
N SER A 29 18.52 5.65 -8.56
CA SER A 29 18.75 5.10 -9.88
C SER A 29 18.72 3.58 -9.87
N ARG A 30 18.56 3.01 -11.06
CA ARG A 30 18.68 1.59 -11.33
C ARG A 30 19.62 1.36 -12.49
N GLN A 31 20.41 0.29 -12.39
CA GLN A 31 21.43 -0.03 -13.39
C GLN A 31 20.86 -0.50 -14.73
N SER A 32 19.69 -1.13 -14.74
CA SER A 32 19.08 -1.69 -15.94
C SER A 32 17.56 -1.82 -15.81
N VAL A 33 16.85 -1.88 -16.93
CA VAL A 33 15.41 -2.19 -16.94
C VAL A 33 15.15 -3.54 -16.22
N PRO A 34 14.16 -3.62 -15.31
CA PRO A 34 13.80 -4.86 -14.64
C PRO A 34 13.39 -5.97 -15.59
N ARG A 35 13.59 -7.22 -15.15
CA ARG A 35 13.14 -8.40 -15.91
C ARG A 35 11.62 -8.33 -16.11
N GLY A 36 11.17 -8.67 -17.32
CA GLY A 36 9.76 -8.64 -17.67
C GLY A 36 9.33 -7.32 -18.30
N PHE A 37 10.17 -6.27 -18.28
CA PHE A 37 9.90 -5.01 -18.95
C PHE A 37 10.85 -4.76 -20.11
N SER A 38 10.31 -4.13 -21.16
CA SER A 38 11.09 -3.68 -22.32
C SER A 38 10.75 -2.23 -22.64
N LEU A 39 11.78 -1.43 -22.94
CA LEU A 39 11.63 -0.05 -23.38
C LEU A 39 10.91 0.01 -24.73
N VAL A 40 9.87 0.84 -24.82
CA VAL A 40 9.14 1.13 -26.06
C VAL A 40 9.67 2.40 -26.70
N GLY A 41 9.83 3.46 -25.91
CA GLY A 41 10.25 4.78 -26.40
C GLY A 41 9.97 5.89 -25.38
N PRO A 42 10.24 7.16 -25.73
CA PRO A 42 9.94 8.30 -24.86
C PRO A 42 8.44 8.41 -24.61
N ALA A 43 8.06 8.81 -23.39
CA ALA A 43 6.67 9.16 -23.09
C ALA A 43 6.32 10.51 -23.73
N ALA A 44 5.04 10.69 -24.11
CA ALA A 44 4.59 11.93 -24.72
C ALA A 44 4.55 13.06 -23.68
N ASP A 45 5.08 14.22 -24.04
CA ASP A 45 5.34 15.37 -23.15
C ASP A 45 4.11 15.88 -22.39
N GLU A 46 2.93 15.75 -22.99
CA GLU A 46 1.63 16.17 -22.48
C GLU A 46 0.94 15.13 -21.59
N THR A 47 1.46 13.89 -21.57
CA THR A 47 0.89 12.83 -20.73
C THR A 47 1.03 13.24 -19.28
N THR A 48 -0.08 13.22 -18.53
CA THR A 48 -0.07 13.58 -17.11
C THR A 48 0.38 12.38 -16.29
N LEU A 49 1.38 12.58 -15.43
CA LEU A 49 1.83 11.63 -14.44
C LEU A 49 1.16 11.96 -13.10
N ALA A 50 0.56 10.94 -12.49
CA ALA A 50 0.17 10.98 -11.08
C ALA A 50 1.37 10.51 -10.24
N LEU A 51 2.04 11.44 -9.56
CA LEU A 51 3.21 11.15 -8.73
C LEU A 51 2.85 11.28 -7.25
N ARG A 52 3.42 10.40 -6.42
CA ARG A 52 3.35 10.48 -4.96
C ARG A 52 4.72 10.86 -4.41
N LEU A 53 4.76 11.85 -3.53
CA LEU A 53 5.96 12.37 -2.89
C LEU A 53 5.95 11.93 -1.42
N ALA A 54 6.92 11.13 -1.01
CA ALA A 54 7.11 10.83 0.41
C ALA A 54 8.10 11.84 1.00
N LEU A 55 7.68 12.55 2.04
CA LEU A 55 8.50 13.50 2.77
C LEU A 55 9.31 12.77 3.84
N VAL A 56 10.47 13.31 4.16
CA VAL A 56 11.32 12.76 5.22
C VAL A 56 10.60 12.88 6.56
N ARG A 57 10.35 11.72 7.17
CA ARG A 57 9.76 11.53 8.49
C ARG A 57 10.70 12.06 9.59
N SER A 58 10.14 12.56 10.69
CA SER A 58 10.93 13.24 11.72
C SER A 58 11.80 12.32 12.59
N ASN A 59 11.34 11.10 12.89
CA ASN A 59 12.04 10.18 13.80
C ASN A 59 11.78 8.68 13.50
N THR A 60 12.18 8.23 12.30
CA THR A 60 12.08 6.82 11.90
C THR A 60 12.82 5.88 12.86
N ALA A 61 14.01 6.27 13.35
CA ALA A 61 14.80 5.45 14.26
C ALA A 61 14.06 5.21 15.58
N GLY A 62 13.48 6.25 16.17
CA GLY A 62 12.69 6.12 17.39
C GLY A 62 11.42 5.27 17.20
N LEU A 63 10.79 5.33 16.03
CA LEU A 63 9.66 4.44 15.71
C LEU A 63 10.09 2.98 15.66
N ILE A 64 11.23 2.68 15.03
CA ILE A 64 11.80 1.32 14.98
C ILE A 64 12.16 0.83 16.38
N ASP A 65 12.79 1.66 17.20
CA ASP A 65 13.12 1.31 18.59
C ASP A 65 11.86 0.99 19.39
N ALA A 66 10.82 1.83 19.30
CA ALA A 66 9.54 1.61 19.96
C ALA A 66 8.86 0.32 19.48
N LEU A 67 8.87 0.05 18.17
CA LEU A 67 8.35 -1.20 17.59
C LEU A 67 9.04 -2.44 18.19
N TYR A 68 10.38 -2.43 18.24
CA TYR A 68 11.12 -3.55 18.82
C TYR A 68 10.87 -3.72 20.31
N ASP A 69 10.75 -2.61 21.04
CA ASP A 69 10.51 -2.62 22.48
C ASP A 69 9.16 -3.28 22.82
N VAL A 70 8.09 -2.91 22.10
CA VAL A 70 6.75 -3.45 22.36
C VAL A 70 6.52 -4.84 21.77
N SER A 71 7.37 -5.28 20.84
CA SER A 71 7.21 -6.57 20.12
C SER A 71 8.07 -7.69 20.69
N ASN A 72 9.10 -7.36 21.49
CA ASN A 72 10.01 -8.36 22.06
C ASN A 72 9.41 -8.95 23.35
N PRO A 73 9.11 -10.27 23.43
CA PRO A 73 8.54 -10.90 24.64
C PRO A 73 9.41 -10.81 25.89
N SER A 74 10.69 -10.46 25.76
CA SER A 74 11.61 -10.25 26.88
C SER A 74 11.68 -8.78 27.34
N SER A 75 11.07 -7.85 26.61
CA SER A 75 10.99 -6.44 27.04
C SER A 75 9.98 -6.28 28.18
N ALA A 76 10.25 -5.30 29.04
CA ALA A 76 9.28 -4.84 30.03
C ALA A 76 8.03 -4.20 29.39
N HIS A 77 8.15 -3.71 28.15
CA HIS A 77 7.08 -3.04 27.40
C HIS A 77 6.38 -3.97 26.39
N TYR A 78 6.62 -5.28 26.46
CA TYR A 78 5.99 -6.24 25.55
C TYR A 78 4.46 -6.16 25.59
N GLY A 79 3.84 -5.99 24.43
CA GLY A 79 2.39 -5.87 24.28
C GLY A 79 1.82 -4.48 24.60
N GLU A 80 2.66 -3.54 25.05
CA GLU A 80 2.30 -2.13 25.24
C GLU A 80 2.37 -1.40 23.88
N HIS A 81 1.67 -1.92 22.87
CA HIS A 81 1.69 -1.37 21.52
C HIS A 81 1.31 0.11 21.52
N LEU A 82 1.98 0.89 20.67
CA LEU A 82 1.63 2.29 20.47
C LEU A 82 0.17 2.34 20.02
N THR A 83 -0.65 2.94 20.86
CA THR A 83 -1.99 3.32 20.45
C THR A 83 -1.86 4.56 19.57
N LYS A 84 -2.94 4.98 18.91
CA LYS A 84 -2.94 6.35 18.40
C LYS A 84 -2.94 7.37 19.56
N GLU A 85 -3.17 6.92 20.79
CA GLU A 85 -3.52 7.71 21.97
C GLU A 85 -2.38 7.92 23.03
N GLU A 86 -1.34 7.08 23.12
CA GLU A 86 -0.36 6.84 24.24
C GLU A 86 1.03 7.52 24.41
N ALA A 87 1.35 8.81 24.17
CA ALA A 87 2.65 9.35 24.67
C ALA A 87 2.63 10.81 25.10
N SER A 88 2.38 11.02 26.39
CA SER A 88 2.90 12.16 27.13
C SER A 88 3.82 11.78 28.31
N LEU A 89 4.36 10.55 28.34
CA LEU A 89 5.12 10.06 29.50
C LEU A 89 6.58 9.67 29.22
N LEU A 90 7.24 10.32 28.26
CA LEU A 90 8.71 10.44 28.30
C LEU A 90 9.11 11.70 29.10
N PRO A 91 9.92 11.58 30.16
CA PRO A 91 10.11 12.64 31.13
C PRO A 91 11.13 13.68 30.63
N THR A 92 10.69 14.63 29.82
CA THR A 92 11.39 15.91 29.67
C THR A 92 10.49 17.06 30.08
N ARG A 93 10.96 17.77 31.10
CA ARG A 93 10.25 18.82 31.81
C ARG A 93 9.70 19.91 30.87
N SER A 94 8.42 20.19 31.07
CA SER A 94 7.81 21.52 30.93
C SER A 94 7.65 22.05 29.50
N LEU A 95 6.58 21.64 28.82
CA LEU A 95 5.59 22.56 28.27
C LEU A 95 4.29 21.78 28.00
N ARG A 96 3.25 22.08 28.77
CA ARG A 96 1.91 21.50 28.66
C ARG A 96 1.12 22.35 27.67
N CYS A 97 1.11 21.97 26.39
CA CYS A 97 0.14 22.47 25.42
C CYS A 97 -0.76 21.32 24.98
N LEU A 98 -2.05 21.62 24.83
CA LEU A 98 -3.12 20.71 24.42
C LEU A 98 -2.71 19.87 23.20
N LEU A 99 -2.61 18.55 23.39
CA LEU A 99 -2.49 17.57 22.32
C LEU A 99 -3.55 16.50 22.59
N THR A 100 -4.38 16.23 21.58
CA THR A 100 -5.59 15.40 21.66
C THR A 100 -5.33 14.05 20.98
N SER A 101 -5.27 12.97 21.77
CA SER A 101 -5.56 11.55 21.43
C SER A 101 -5.14 10.96 20.06
N HIS A 102 -4.25 11.58 19.28
CA HIS A 102 -3.85 11.15 17.92
C HIS A 102 -2.31 11.19 17.72
N ASP A 103 -1.55 11.62 18.73
CA ASP A 103 -0.26 12.29 18.51
C ASP A 103 0.97 11.35 18.46
N GLN A 104 0.83 10.04 18.64
CA GLN A 104 2.00 9.18 18.92
C GLN A 104 2.81 8.74 17.71
N VAL A 105 2.26 7.80 16.93
CA VAL A 105 2.89 7.33 15.70
C VAL A 105 3.04 8.51 14.75
N GLU A 106 2.02 9.37 14.71
CA GLU A 106 2.03 10.62 13.97
C GLU A 106 3.22 11.52 14.39
N ALA A 107 3.57 11.66 15.67
CA ALA A 107 4.75 12.45 16.05
C ALA A 107 6.09 11.85 15.57
N PHE A 108 6.19 10.53 15.40
CA PHE A 108 7.41 9.92 14.84
C PHE A 108 7.51 10.09 13.32
N VAL A 109 6.37 10.10 12.63
CA VAL A 109 6.36 10.10 11.16
C VAL A 109 6.04 11.46 10.55
N ALA A 110 5.38 12.36 11.27
CA ALA A 110 5.06 13.69 10.81
C ALA A 110 6.34 14.41 10.36
N PRO A 111 6.39 14.92 9.12
CA PRO A 111 7.56 15.66 8.66
C PRO A 111 7.72 16.93 9.49
N LYS A 112 8.96 17.37 9.67
CA LYS A 112 9.23 18.64 10.35
C LYS A 112 8.62 19.79 9.55
N GLN A 113 8.25 20.87 10.22
CA GLN A 113 7.71 22.06 9.56
C GLN A 113 8.65 22.62 8.48
N GLU A 114 9.97 22.53 8.69
CA GLU A 114 10.98 22.89 7.69
C GLU A 114 10.87 22.06 6.40
N THR A 115 10.67 20.74 6.52
CA THR A 115 10.44 19.82 5.40
C THR A 115 9.15 20.18 4.64
N VAL A 116 8.05 20.35 5.37
CA VAL A 116 6.76 20.71 4.78
C VAL A 116 6.85 22.04 4.04
N SER A 117 7.49 23.05 4.64
CA SER A 117 7.69 24.36 4.02
C SER A 117 8.59 24.29 2.79
N ALA A 118 9.71 23.57 2.85
CA ALA A 118 10.64 23.45 1.72
C ALA A 118 9.97 22.81 0.49
N VAL A 119 9.26 21.69 0.68
CA VAL A 119 8.58 20.99 -0.41
C VAL A 119 7.42 21.81 -0.97
N ASN A 120 6.58 22.41 -0.12
CA ASN A 120 5.46 23.23 -0.60
C ASN A 120 5.92 24.48 -1.34
N THR A 121 6.99 25.14 -0.88
CA THR A 121 7.59 26.26 -1.61
C THR A 121 8.07 25.80 -2.99
N TRP A 122 8.82 24.70 -3.07
CA TRP A 122 9.27 24.14 -4.35
C TRP A 122 8.11 23.77 -5.29
N LEU A 123 7.05 23.14 -4.78
CA LEU A 123 5.86 22.84 -5.57
C LEU A 123 5.18 24.11 -6.10
N SER A 124 5.02 25.12 -5.25
CA SER A 124 4.39 26.40 -5.62
C SER A 124 5.19 27.18 -6.67
N GLU A 125 6.53 27.18 -6.58
CA GLU A 125 7.43 27.80 -7.57
C GLU A 125 7.29 27.17 -8.96
N ASN A 126 6.88 25.90 -9.00
CA ASN A 126 6.64 25.14 -10.21
C ASN A 126 5.15 25.09 -10.59
N ASN A 127 4.30 25.90 -9.95
CA ASN A 127 2.85 25.96 -10.19
C ASN A 127 2.14 24.60 -10.00
N LEU A 128 2.68 23.74 -9.12
CA LEU A 128 2.06 22.47 -8.78
C LEU A 128 1.20 22.61 -7.52
N GLN A 129 0.06 21.94 -7.54
CA GLN A 129 -0.79 21.75 -6.36
C GLN A 129 -0.58 20.32 -5.87
N SER A 130 -0.55 20.16 -4.55
CA SER A 130 -0.47 18.86 -3.90
C SER A 130 -1.71 18.59 -3.06
N THR A 131 -2.05 17.31 -2.94
CA THR A 131 -3.08 16.80 -2.03
C THR A 131 -2.41 15.90 -1.00
N SER A 132 -2.72 16.08 0.29
CA SER A 132 -2.22 15.18 1.34
C SER A 132 -2.91 13.82 1.24
N LEU A 133 -2.12 12.73 1.21
CA LEU A 133 -2.61 11.36 1.22
C LEU A 133 -2.73 10.78 2.63
N THR A 134 -1.97 11.34 3.58
CA THR A 134 -1.96 10.94 5.00
C THR A 134 -2.38 12.11 5.89
N ALA A 135 -2.85 11.80 7.11
CA ALA A 135 -3.19 12.82 8.12
C ALA A 135 -1.95 13.64 8.54
N THR A 136 -0.80 12.99 8.58
CA THR A 136 0.51 13.55 8.95
C THR A 136 1.16 14.38 7.84
N GLY A 137 0.66 14.32 6.60
CA GLY A 137 1.22 15.06 5.47
C GLY A 137 2.60 14.60 5.02
N ASP A 138 3.02 13.40 5.43
CA ASP A 138 4.25 12.74 4.96
C ASP A 138 4.11 12.17 3.55
N TRP A 139 2.89 11.98 3.04
CA TRP A 139 2.65 11.62 1.64
C TRP A 139 1.81 12.66 0.93
N LEU A 140 2.29 13.15 -0.20
CA LEU A 140 1.60 14.11 -1.06
C LEU A 140 1.37 13.52 -2.45
N ALA A 141 0.21 13.74 -3.05
CA ALA A 141 -0.05 13.46 -4.46
C ALA A 141 0.04 14.73 -5.30
N ILE A 142 0.66 14.63 -6.48
CA ILE A 142 0.72 15.68 -7.49
C ILE A 142 0.38 15.12 -8.88
N ASN A 143 -0.17 15.97 -9.74
CA ASN A 143 -0.36 15.67 -11.16
C ASN A 143 0.53 16.60 -11.99
N VAL A 144 1.35 16.04 -12.85
CA VAL A 144 2.36 16.80 -13.61
C VAL A 144 2.58 16.24 -15.02
N PRO A 145 2.62 17.06 -16.08
CA PRO A 145 2.95 16.58 -17.42
C PRO A 145 4.36 15.99 -17.49
N VAL A 146 4.58 14.98 -18.33
CA VAL A 146 5.90 14.35 -18.56
C VAL A 146 7.00 15.38 -18.83
N SER A 147 6.72 16.37 -19.68
CA SER A 147 7.66 17.46 -19.99
C SER A 147 8.13 18.20 -18.74
N GLN A 148 7.19 18.60 -17.88
CA GLN A 148 7.51 19.29 -16.64
C GLN A 148 8.18 18.35 -15.62
N ALA A 149 7.75 17.09 -15.52
CA ALA A 149 8.37 16.10 -14.64
C ALA A 149 9.85 15.84 -15.01
N ASN A 150 10.14 15.74 -16.31
CA ASN A 150 11.52 15.62 -16.82
C ASN A 150 12.38 16.81 -16.39
N GLU A 151 11.85 18.03 -16.43
CA GLU A 151 12.55 19.23 -15.98
C GLU A 151 12.75 19.28 -14.45
N LEU A 152 11.72 18.93 -13.68
CA LEU A 152 11.73 18.94 -12.21
C LEU A 152 12.74 17.97 -11.63
N PHE A 153 12.81 16.77 -12.21
CA PHE A 153 13.59 15.67 -11.67
C PHE A 153 14.85 15.36 -12.50
N GLY A 154 15.17 16.20 -13.49
CA GLY A 154 16.38 16.03 -14.31
C GLY A 154 16.46 14.65 -14.97
N THR A 155 15.34 14.17 -15.51
CA THR A 155 15.20 12.79 -16.01
C THR A 155 14.47 12.74 -17.35
N ASN A 156 14.33 11.53 -17.92
CA ASN A 156 13.51 11.25 -19.09
C ASN A 156 12.56 10.09 -18.82
N PHE A 157 11.29 10.39 -18.59
CA PHE A 157 10.23 9.39 -18.53
C PHE A 157 10.02 8.72 -19.91
N SER A 158 9.91 7.41 -19.88
CA SER A 158 9.76 6.55 -21.05
C SER A 158 8.65 5.54 -20.84
N VAL A 159 8.05 5.09 -21.94
CA VAL A 159 7.06 4.02 -21.95
C VAL A 159 7.78 2.67 -21.95
N TYR A 160 7.36 1.78 -21.06
CA TYR A 160 7.81 0.40 -20.97
C TYR A 160 6.62 -0.54 -21.12
N THR A 161 6.81 -1.66 -21.82
CA THR A 161 5.80 -2.72 -21.92
C THR A 161 6.18 -3.89 -21.03
N GLN A 162 5.22 -4.39 -20.25
CA GLN A 162 5.36 -5.64 -19.51
C GLN A 162 5.11 -6.83 -20.45
N SER A 163 6.04 -7.79 -20.45
CA SER A 163 6.07 -8.90 -21.41
C SER A 163 4.94 -9.90 -21.21
N SER A 164 4.45 -10.08 -19.98
CA SER A 164 3.39 -11.06 -19.64
C SER A 164 1.98 -10.57 -19.99
N THR A 165 1.72 -9.28 -19.85
CA THR A 165 0.36 -8.71 -19.93
C THR A 165 0.19 -7.75 -21.10
N SER A 166 1.30 -7.33 -21.73
CA SER A 166 1.36 -6.25 -22.71
C SER A 166 0.88 -4.89 -22.17
N LYS A 167 0.65 -4.73 -20.86
CA LYS A 167 0.36 -3.42 -20.25
C LYS A 167 1.57 -2.49 -20.41
N GLN A 168 1.30 -1.22 -20.68
CA GLN A 168 2.31 -0.17 -20.80
C GLN A 168 2.32 0.72 -19.58
N ILE A 169 3.52 1.11 -19.14
CA ILE A 169 3.74 1.94 -17.96
C ILE A 169 4.75 3.04 -18.25
N ILE A 170 4.68 4.17 -17.56
CA ILE A 170 5.60 5.31 -17.76
C ILE A 170 6.55 5.44 -16.58
N ARG A 171 7.84 5.17 -16.80
CA ARG A 171 8.88 5.13 -15.76
C ARG A 171 10.16 5.80 -16.23
N THR A 172 11.09 5.94 -15.32
CA THR A 172 12.48 6.28 -15.61
C THR A 172 13.42 5.30 -14.90
N LEU A 173 14.70 5.29 -15.26
CA LEU A 173 15.71 4.48 -14.57
C LEU A 173 16.51 5.28 -13.54
N GLU A 174 16.44 6.61 -13.57
CA GLU A 174 17.10 7.46 -12.60
C GLU A 174 16.37 8.78 -12.49
N TYR A 175 16.43 9.42 -11.33
CA TYR A 175 15.93 10.76 -11.19
C TYR A 175 16.71 11.51 -10.12
N SER A 176 16.71 12.82 -10.26
CA SER A 176 17.34 13.76 -9.33
C SER A 176 16.28 14.58 -8.62
N ILE A 177 16.65 15.18 -7.50
CA ILE A 177 15.82 16.17 -6.80
C ILE A 177 16.63 17.46 -6.62
N PRO A 178 15.99 18.62 -6.39
CA PRO A 178 16.71 19.82 -5.97
C PRO A 178 17.60 19.55 -4.76
N THR A 179 18.82 20.07 -4.80
CA THR A 179 19.84 19.86 -3.76
C THR A 179 19.36 20.33 -2.39
N ASP A 180 18.52 21.37 -2.36
CA ASP A 180 17.92 21.89 -1.13
C ASP A 180 16.68 21.13 -0.64
N LEU A 181 16.25 20.09 -1.36
CA LEU A 181 15.26 19.11 -0.90
C LEU A 181 15.88 17.81 -0.38
N VAL A 182 17.21 17.67 -0.47
CA VAL A 182 17.92 16.54 0.15
C VAL A 182 17.71 16.58 1.67
N GLY A 183 17.15 15.50 2.23
CA GLY A 183 16.74 15.45 3.63
C GLY A 183 15.33 15.97 3.92
N HIS A 184 14.60 16.39 2.88
CA HIS A 184 13.19 16.80 2.97
C HIS A 184 12.27 15.92 2.11
N LEU A 185 12.73 15.46 0.95
CA LEU A 185 12.02 14.54 0.06
C LEU A 185 12.71 13.17 0.07
N ASP A 186 12.00 12.13 0.51
CA ASP A 186 12.53 10.78 0.71
C ASP A 186 12.40 9.93 -0.57
N LEU A 187 11.26 10.04 -1.27
CA LEU A 187 11.07 9.37 -2.56
C LEU A 187 10.01 10.06 -3.42
N VAL A 188 10.10 9.83 -4.73
CA VAL A 188 9.09 10.18 -5.73
C VAL A 188 8.62 8.90 -6.40
N HIS A 189 7.40 8.49 -6.13
CA HIS A 189 6.78 7.28 -6.69
C HIS A 189 5.91 7.66 -7.90
N PRO A 190 5.92 6.89 -8.99
CA PRO A 190 6.58 5.60 -9.14
C PRO A 190 7.98 5.60 -9.71
N THR A 191 8.39 6.66 -10.43
CA THR A 191 9.73 6.85 -11.03
C THR A 191 10.44 5.58 -11.49
N ILE A 192 11.27 4.98 -10.63
CA ILE A 192 12.13 3.82 -10.89
C ILE A 192 11.54 2.49 -10.40
N THR A 193 10.29 2.48 -9.95
CA THR A 193 9.55 1.30 -9.51
C THR A 193 8.80 0.69 -10.70
N PHE A 194 9.00 -0.60 -10.94
CA PHE A 194 8.37 -1.36 -12.03
C PHE A 194 7.67 -2.60 -11.44
N PRO A 195 6.65 -2.40 -10.59
CA PRO A 195 5.93 -3.51 -10.00
C PRO A 195 5.22 -4.31 -11.11
N ASP A 196 4.99 -5.59 -10.87
CA ASP A 196 4.05 -6.34 -11.68
C ASP A 196 2.64 -5.78 -11.41
N PRO A 197 1.90 -5.25 -12.40
CA PRO A 197 0.59 -4.64 -12.18
C PRO A 197 -0.41 -5.57 -11.52
N PHE A 198 -0.30 -6.89 -11.69
CA PHE A 198 -1.23 -7.85 -11.09
C PHE A 198 -0.69 -8.50 -9.81
N GLY A 199 0.57 -8.22 -9.44
CA GLY A 199 1.29 -8.99 -8.43
C GLY A 199 1.40 -10.48 -8.78
N LYS A 200 2.01 -11.24 -7.88
CA LYS A 200 1.96 -12.70 -7.94
C LYS A 200 0.92 -13.18 -6.94
N LYS A 201 -0.17 -13.76 -7.44
CA LYS A 201 -1.05 -14.63 -6.64
C LYS A 201 -0.28 -15.89 -6.24
N PRO A 202 -0.58 -16.53 -5.10
CA PRO A 202 -0.06 -17.84 -4.75
C PRO A 202 -0.26 -18.83 -5.91
N VAL A 203 0.78 -19.62 -6.22
CA VAL A 203 0.68 -20.62 -7.28
C VAL A 203 -0.10 -21.83 -6.76
N VAL A 204 -1.36 -21.96 -7.16
CA VAL A 204 -2.18 -23.15 -6.87
C VAL A 204 -1.88 -24.23 -7.90
N ASN A 205 -0.93 -25.12 -7.59
CA ASN A 205 -0.74 -26.35 -8.36
C ASN A 205 -1.69 -27.42 -7.82
N ALA A 206 -2.83 -27.64 -8.47
CA ALA A 206 -3.68 -28.78 -8.18
C ALA A 206 -2.89 -30.08 -8.43
N ILE A 207 -2.57 -30.80 -7.36
CA ILE A 207 -1.97 -32.14 -7.49
C ILE A 207 -3.07 -33.01 -8.12
N PRO A 208 -2.88 -33.57 -9.33
CA PRO A 208 -3.87 -34.47 -9.89
C PRO A 208 -4.10 -35.62 -8.91
N PRO A 209 -5.34 -36.12 -8.74
CA PRO A 209 -5.64 -37.17 -7.78
C PRO A 209 -4.84 -38.43 -8.15
N SER A 210 -3.67 -38.56 -7.52
CA SER A 210 -2.90 -39.79 -7.50
C SER A 210 -3.76 -40.81 -6.78
N LYS A 211 -3.91 -42.01 -7.35
CA LYS A 211 -4.49 -43.17 -6.66
C LYS A 211 -3.58 -43.51 -5.48
N ARG A 212 -3.70 -42.78 -4.36
CA ARG A 212 -3.04 -43.13 -3.11
C ARG A 212 -3.60 -44.48 -2.69
N SER A 213 -2.71 -45.46 -2.62
CA SER A 213 -2.98 -46.76 -2.03
C SER A 213 -3.42 -46.56 -0.58
N GLU A 214 -4.52 -47.18 -0.17
CA GLU A 214 -5.17 -47.11 1.17
C GLU A 214 -4.27 -47.55 2.34
N THR A 215 -2.97 -47.77 2.12
CA THR A 215 -2.10 -48.50 3.05
C THR A 215 -1.07 -47.64 3.77
N ASP A 216 -0.95 -46.33 3.51
CA ASP A 216 0.02 -45.47 4.19
C ASP A 216 -0.61 -44.28 4.93
N SER A 217 -0.71 -44.47 6.26
CA SER A 217 -0.36 -43.54 7.34
C SER A 217 -1.48 -43.15 8.32
N LYS A 218 -1.29 -43.56 9.57
CA LYS A 218 -2.04 -43.17 10.78
C LYS A 218 -1.83 -41.70 11.19
N ARG A 219 -1.57 -40.80 10.24
CA ARG A 219 -1.48 -39.36 10.48
C ARG A 219 -2.57 -38.67 9.67
N ALA A 220 -3.65 -38.39 10.38
CA ALA A 220 -4.85 -37.67 9.98
C ALA A 220 -5.77 -38.40 8.99
N ASP A 221 -6.35 -39.53 9.43
CA ASP A 221 -7.42 -40.26 8.72
C ASP A 221 -8.68 -39.39 8.42
N ASN A 222 -8.78 -38.18 8.98
CA ASN A 222 -9.93 -37.27 8.84
C ASN A 222 -9.60 -35.95 8.09
N CYS A 223 -8.40 -35.80 7.53
CA CYS A 223 -7.94 -34.51 7.01
C CYS A 223 -8.22 -34.25 5.52
N LEU A 224 -8.73 -35.24 4.80
CA LEU A 224 -8.94 -35.13 3.36
C LEU A 224 -10.35 -35.59 3.01
N VAL A 225 -11.14 -34.73 2.37
CA VAL A 225 -12.37 -35.18 1.71
C VAL A 225 -11.95 -35.96 0.47
N ASN A 226 -12.18 -37.27 0.47
CA ASN A 226 -11.79 -38.21 -0.59
C ASN A 226 -10.29 -38.20 -0.97
N GLY A 227 -9.40 -37.78 -0.06
CA GLY A 227 -7.96 -37.75 -0.32
C GLY A 227 -7.46 -36.54 -1.12
N THR A 228 -8.32 -35.56 -1.43
CA THR A 228 -8.03 -34.54 -2.46
C THR A 228 -7.97 -33.10 -1.93
N TYR A 229 -8.77 -32.74 -0.93
CA TYR A 229 -8.92 -31.35 -0.49
C TYR A 229 -8.65 -31.20 1.00
N ILE A 230 -7.95 -30.12 1.36
CA ILE A 230 -7.85 -29.63 2.75
C ILE A 230 -9.16 -28.92 3.06
N THR A 231 -9.71 -29.13 4.26
CA THR A 231 -10.93 -28.47 4.74
C THR A 231 -10.66 -27.71 6.03
N PRO A 232 -11.56 -26.81 6.46
CA PRO A 232 -11.46 -26.19 7.77
C PRO A 232 -11.29 -27.18 8.94
N SER A 233 -12.07 -28.26 8.93
CA SER A 233 -11.98 -29.33 9.95
C SER A 233 -10.62 -30.04 9.93
N CYS A 234 -10.00 -30.21 8.76
CA CYS A 234 -8.64 -30.71 8.67
C CYS A 234 -7.65 -29.75 9.32
N LEU A 235 -7.69 -28.46 8.97
CA LEU A 235 -6.78 -27.45 9.54
C LEU A 235 -6.94 -27.37 11.06
N GLN A 236 -8.17 -27.43 11.57
CA GLN A 236 -8.45 -27.48 13.00
C GLN A 236 -7.81 -28.70 13.67
N SER A 237 -7.94 -29.88 13.06
CA SER A 237 -7.31 -31.10 13.57
C SER A 237 -5.77 -31.04 13.51
N LEU A 238 -5.22 -30.60 12.38
CA LEU A 238 -3.77 -30.59 12.13
C LEU A 238 -3.03 -29.61 13.04
N TYR A 239 -3.60 -28.42 13.25
CA TYR A 239 -2.99 -27.35 14.03
C TYR A 239 -3.57 -27.22 15.44
N SER A 240 -4.44 -28.14 15.85
CA SER A 240 -5.15 -28.09 17.15
C SER A 240 -5.90 -26.77 17.38
N ILE A 241 -6.49 -26.22 16.32
CA ILE A 241 -7.29 -24.99 16.41
C ILE A 241 -8.61 -25.34 17.12
N PRO A 242 -9.02 -24.57 18.15
CA PRO A 242 -10.28 -24.80 18.83
C PRO A 242 -11.49 -24.75 17.87
N THR A 243 -12.41 -25.70 18.01
CA THR A 243 -13.68 -25.71 17.26
C THR A 243 -14.74 -24.82 17.91
N ALA A 244 -14.54 -24.43 19.16
CA ALA A 244 -15.43 -23.52 19.86
C ALA A 244 -15.39 -22.13 19.20
N PRO A 245 -16.55 -21.52 18.89
CA PRO A 245 -16.59 -20.15 18.39
C PRO A 245 -15.90 -19.16 19.34
N ALA A 246 -15.31 -18.11 18.78
CA ALA A 246 -14.74 -17.02 19.56
C ALA A 246 -15.83 -16.38 20.45
N THR A 247 -15.51 -16.19 21.72
CA THR A 247 -16.42 -15.59 22.71
C THR A 247 -16.13 -14.10 22.94
N SER A 248 -14.93 -13.64 22.60
CA SER A 248 -14.56 -12.23 22.65
C SER A 248 -15.02 -11.52 21.39
N SER A 249 -15.66 -10.37 21.54
CA SER A 249 -16.00 -9.47 20.45
C SER A 249 -14.88 -8.46 20.12
N SER A 250 -13.72 -8.55 20.79
CA SER A 250 -12.65 -7.56 20.65
C SER A 250 -11.70 -7.81 19.48
N GLY A 251 -11.60 -9.06 19.00
CA GLY A 251 -10.73 -9.42 17.88
C GLY A 251 -11.44 -9.19 16.55
N GLN A 252 -10.75 -8.57 15.59
CA GLN A 252 -11.23 -8.33 14.24
C GLN A 252 -10.17 -8.75 13.22
N LEU A 253 -10.63 -9.29 12.09
CA LEU A 253 -9.80 -9.73 10.97
C LEU A 253 -10.09 -8.87 9.74
N GLY A 254 -9.05 -8.29 9.14
CA GLY A 254 -9.13 -7.70 7.81
C GLY A 254 -8.55 -8.64 6.77
N VAL A 255 -9.22 -8.79 5.64
CA VAL A 255 -8.78 -9.56 4.48
C VAL A 255 -8.66 -8.60 3.31
N THR A 256 -7.48 -8.44 2.72
CA THR A 256 -7.29 -7.52 1.60
C THR A 256 -7.56 -8.20 0.27
N GLY A 257 -8.43 -7.62 -0.55
CA GLY A 257 -8.66 -8.03 -1.94
C GLY A 257 -8.12 -6.98 -2.90
N TYR A 258 -7.29 -7.43 -3.84
CA TYR A 258 -6.71 -6.59 -4.90
C TYR A 258 -6.85 -7.26 -6.26
N VAL A 259 -6.76 -6.47 -7.33
CA VAL A 259 -6.56 -6.97 -8.69
C VAL A 259 -7.72 -7.86 -9.18
N ASP A 260 -8.92 -7.25 -9.24
CA ASP A 260 -10.15 -7.90 -9.73
C ASP A 260 -10.47 -9.24 -9.04
N GLU A 261 -10.19 -9.32 -7.74
CA GLU A 261 -10.51 -10.47 -6.90
C GLU A 261 -11.65 -10.11 -5.96
N TYR A 262 -12.80 -10.75 -6.18
CA TYR A 262 -14.06 -10.43 -5.50
C TYR A 262 -14.54 -11.62 -4.67
N ALA A 263 -15.07 -11.33 -3.48
CA ALA A 263 -15.59 -12.34 -2.58
C ALA A 263 -17.11 -12.38 -2.66
N GLU A 264 -17.68 -13.54 -2.97
CA GLU A 264 -19.14 -13.68 -3.08
C GLU A 264 -19.78 -14.28 -1.81
N TYR A 265 -20.87 -13.65 -1.33
CA TYR A 265 -21.65 -14.18 -0.20
C TYR A 265 -22.30 -15.55 -0.52
N SER A 266 -22.71 -15.78 -1.77
CA SER A 266 -23.27 -17.06 -2.24
C SER A 266 -22.27 -18.21 -2.11
N ASP A 267 -21.02 -17.96 -2.49
CA ASP A 267 -19.95 -18.94 -2.45
C ASP A 267 -19.56 -19.25 -1.00
N LEU A 268 -19.46 -18.22 -0.16
CA LEU A 268 -19.25 -18.42 1.28
C LEU A 268 -20.37 -19.24 1.93
N THR A 269 -21.63 -18.95 1.59
CA THR A 269 -22.79 -19.71 2.10
C THR A 269 -22.66 -21.19 1.74
N THR A 270 -22.40 -21.47 0.46
CA THR A 270 -22.21 -22.84 -0.05
C THR A 270 -21.04 -23.54 0.64
N PHE A 271 -19.93 -22.83 0.81
CA PHE A 271 -18.75 -23.35 1.51
C PHE A 271 -19.06 -23.72 2.96
N LEU A 272 -19.78 -22.86 3.69
CA LEU A 272 -20.13 -23.12 5.09
C LEU A 272 -21.11 -24.30 5.22
N GLU A 273 -22.12 -24.39 4.34
CA GLU A 273 -23.04 -25.54 4.33
C GLU A 273 -22.32 -26.87 4.10
N GLN A 274 -21.32 -26.88 3.22
CA GLN A 274 -20.60 -28.08 2.85
C GLN A 274 -19.51 -28.46 3.86
N TYR A 275 -18.74 -27.48 4.35
CA TYR A 275 -17.49 -27.73 5.08
C TYR A 275 -17.51 -27.28 6.55
N ARG A 276 -18.52 -26.50 6.98
CA ARG A 276 -18.75 -26.08 8.37
C ARG A 276 -20.24 -26.20 8.75
N PRO A 277 -20.86 -27.40 8.65
CA PRO A 277 -22.28 -27.58 8.99
C PRO A 277 -22.59 -27.34 10.47
N ASP A 278 -21.57 -27.18 11.30
CA ASP A 278 -21.65 -26.77 12.71
C ASP A 278 -21.79 -25.25 12.91
N VAL A 279 -21.69 -24.46 11.84
CA VAL A 279 -21.81 -22.99 11.83
C VAL A 279 -23.06 -22.58 11.06
N ASN A 280 -23.64 -21.43 11.41
CA ASN A 280 -24.72 -20.84 10.62
C ASN A 280 -24.19 -20.44 9.23
N SER A 281 -24.74 -20.99 8.16
CA SER A 281 -24.33 -20.68 6.78
C SER A 281 -24.60 -19.24 6.36
N SER A 282 -25.45 -18.51 7.09
CA SER A 282 -25.64 -17.06 6.92
C SER A 282 -24.52 -16.21 7.55
N THR A 283 -23.46 -16.81 8.10
CA THR A 283 -22.30 -16.07 8.60
C THR A 283 -21.57 -15.43 7.42
N GLY A 284 -21.47 -14.10 7.45
CA GLY A 284 -20.85 -13.33 6.37
C GLY A 284 -19.65 -12.50 6.83
N PHE A 285 -19.22 -11.62 5.95
CA PHE A 285 -18.19 -10.61 6.17
C PHE A 285 -18.76 -9.21 5.90
N THR A 286 -17.98 -8.18 6.18
CA THR A 286 -18.29 -6.78 5.85
C THR A 286 -17.35 -6.29 4.76
N ILE A 287 -17.78 -5.34 3.93
CA ILE A 287 -16.95 -4.80 2.86
C ILE A 287 -16.55 -3.37 3.20
N VAL A 288 -15.27 -3.06 3.02
CA VAL A 288 -14.73 -1.70 2.95
C VAL A 288 -14.17 -1.50 1.56
N SER A 289 -14.65 -0.45 0.88
CA SER A 289 -14.16 -0.04 -0.44
C SER A 289 -13.25 1.19 -0.28
N LEU A 290 -12.05 1.09 -0.84
CA LEU A 290 -11.08 2.17 -0.95
C LEU A 290 -10.92 2.54 -2.43
N ASP A 291 -10.79 3.84 -2.73
CA ASP A 291 -10.51 4.36 -4.07
C ASP A 291 -11.40 3.79 -5.19
N GLY A 292 -12.68 3.54 -4.87
CA GLY A 292 -13.65 2.99 -5.81
C GLY A 292 -13.56 1.48 -6.02
N GLY A 293 -12.88 0.74 -5.13
CA GLY A 293 -12.81 -0.71 -5.15
C GLY A 293 -14.20 -1.34 -5.18
N GLU A 294 -14.40 -2.31 -6.06
CA GLU A 294 -15.68 -2.98 -6.25
C GLU A 294 -15.68 -4.36 -5.58
N ASP A 295 -16.87 -4.91 -5.37
CA ASP A 295 -17.07 -6.30 -4.95
C ASP A 295 -18.39 -6.80 -5.54
N PRO A 296 -18.48 -6.91 -6.88
CA PRO A 296 -19.68 -7.38 -7.57
C PRO A 296 -20.07 -8.77 -7.06
N GLN A 297 -21.38 -8.98 -6.93
CA GLN A 297 -21.97 -10.20 -6.36
C GLN A 297 -22.72 -11.02 -7.40
N SER A 298 -22.41 -10.84 -8.70
CA SER A 298 -23.03 -11.61 -9.76
C SER A 298 -22.24 -12.89 -9.98
N SER A 299 -22.94 -14.00 -10.21
CA SER A 299 -22.29 -15.28 -10.46
C SER A 299 -21.27 -15.19 -11.60
N GLY A 300 -20.03 -15.56 -11.27
CA GLY A 300 -18.90 -15.57 -12.20
C GLY A 300 -17.99 -14.35 -12.05
N ASP A 301 -18.33 -13.40 -11.18
CA ASP A 301 -17.46 -12.29 -10.81
C ASP A 301 -16.48 -12.70 -9.69
N ALA A 302 -16.82 -13.71 -8.87
CA ALA A 302 -15.92 -14.25 -7.84
C ALA A 302 -14.52 -14.57 -8.36
N GLY A 303 -13.53 -14.10 -7.61
CA GLY A 303 -12.14 -14.47 -7.82
C GLY A 303 -11.72 -15.64 -6.93
N ASP A 304 -10.81 -16.48 -7.41
CA ASP A 304 -10.31 -17.66 -6.69
C ASP A 304 -9.59 -17.26 -5.38
N GLU A 305 -8.84 -16.16 -5.38
CA GLU A 305 -8.05 -15.69 -4.24
C GLU A 305 -8.95 -15.11 -3.16
N ALA A 306 -9.83 -14.16 -3.54
CA ALA A 306 -10.76 -13.55 -2.60
C ALA A 306 -11.72 -14.57 -2.00
N SER A 307 -12.18 -15.54 -2.81
CA SER A 307 -12.98 -16.66 -2.33
C SER A 307 -12.22 -17.51 -1.33
N LEU A 308 -10.99 -17.91 -1.64
CA LEU A 308 -10.15 -18.72 -0.75
C LEU A 308 -9.92 -18.01 0.59
N ASP A 309 -9.46 -16.76 0.55
CA ASP A 309 -9.11 -15.98 1.73
C ASP A 309 -10.33 -15.79 2.64
N ILE A 310 -11.48 -15.40 2.08
CA ILE A 310 -12.70 -15.18 2.87
C ILE A 310 -13.27 -16.49 3.41
N GLN A 311 -13.39 -17.53 2.58
CA GLN A 311 -13.97 -18.81 2.99
C GLN A 311 -13.16 -19.45 4.12
N TYR A 312 -11.83 -19.43 4.05
CA TYR A 312 -11.00 -19.99 5.12
C TYR A 312 -10.90 -19.09 6.33
N THR A 313 -10.90 -17.76 6.17
CA THR A 313 -10.89 -16.84 7.31
C THR A 313 -12.18 -17.00 8.12
N VAL A 314 -13.34 -16.87 7.50
CA VAL A 314 -14.66 -17.04 8.15
C VAL A 314 -14.84 -18.49 8.64
N GLY A 315 -14.41 -19.45 7.82
CA GLY A 315 -14.51 -20.88 8.09
C GLY A 315 -13.57 -21.41 9.16
N ILE A 316 -12.54 -20.66 9.60
CA ILE A 316 -11.65 -21.05 10.71
C ILE A 316 -11.92 -20.18 11.94
N ALA A 317 -11.98 -18.85 11.77
CA ALA A 317 -12.16 -17.88 12.85
C ALA A 317 -13.64 -17.65 13.16
N THR A 318 -14.35 -18.70 13.57
CA THR A 318 -15.79 -18.64 13.80
C THR A 318 -16.16 -17.61 14.87
N ASN A 319 -17.15 -16.75 14.56
CA ASN A 319 -17.63 -15.65 15.41
C ASN A 319 -16.61 -14.51 15.65
N VAL A 320 -15.57 -14.42 14.81
CA VAL A 320 -14.71 -13.25 14.73
C VAL A 320 -15.21 -12.36 13.58
N PRO A 321 -15.45 -11.06 13.79
CA PRO A 321 -15.78 -10.12 12.72
C PRO A 321 -14.69 -10.11 11.63
N VAL A 322 -15.12 -10.27 10.38
CA VAL A 322 -14.26 -10.22 9.19
C VAL A 322 -14.65 -9.05 8.31
N THR A 323 -13.66 -8.27 7.89
CA THR A 323 -13.81 -7.18 6.91
C THR A 323 -12.97 -7.50 5.68
N PHE A 324 -13.62 -7.59 4.53
CA PHE A 324 -12.99 -7.62 3.23
C PHE A 324 -12.72 -6.19 2.77
N ILE A 325 -11.44 -5.87 2.52
CA ILE A 325 -10.99 -4.55 2.10
C ILE A 325 -10.68 -4.65 0.61
N THR A 326 -11.61 -4.15 -0.22
CA THR A 326 -11.43 -4.04 -1.67
C THR A 326 -10.86 -2.66 -2.01
N VAL A 327 -9.83 -2.63 -2.84
CA VAL A 327 -9.11 -1.39 -3.17
C VAL A 327 -9.10 -1.22 -4.68
N GLY A 328 -9.71 -0.12 -5.12
CA GLY A 328 -9.68 0.31 -6.51
C GLY A 328 -8.32 0.90 -6.84
N GLY A 329 -8.02 0.99 -8.14
CA GLY A 329 -6.77 1.57 -8.60
C GLY A 329 -6.92 2.09 -10.01
N ASP A 330 -6.16 3.14 -10.33
CA ASP A 330 -6.06 3.58 -11.72
C ASP A 330 -5.20 2.57 -12.50
N VAL A 331 -5.89 1.60 -13.10
CA VAL A 331 -5.36 0.59 -14.04
C VAL A 331 -4.49 1.19 -15.15
N ASN A 332 -4.59 2.51 -15.41
CA ASN A 332 -3.81 3.22 -16.43
C ASN A 332 -2.43 3.70 -15.95
N SER A 333 -2.15 3.70 -14.64
CA SER A 333 -0.88 4.20 -14.07
C SER A 333 0.25 3.15 -14.05
N GLY A 334 -0.10 1.87 -14.16
CA GLY A 334 0.88 0.79 -14.30
C GLY A 334 1.56 0.32 -13.01
N ASP A 335 1.28 0.94 -11.85
CA ASP A 335 1.77 0.52 -10.51
C ASP A 335 0.66 0.02 -9.60
N GLU A 336 -0.37 -0.58 -10.19
CA GLU A 336 -1.63 -0.87 -9.52
C GLU A 336 -1.43 -1.54 -8.16
N LEU A 337 -0.67 -2.64 -8.08
CA LEU A 337 -0.45 -3.31 -6.80
C LEU A 337 0.36 -2.47 -5.78
N ALA A 338 1.39 -1.72 -6.20
CA ALA A 338 2.17 -0.93 -5.24
C ALA A 338 1.33 0.22 -4.66
N ASN A 339 0.53 0.89 -5.51
CA ASN A 339 -0.36 1.95 -5.08
C ASN A 339 -1.46 1.44 -4.14
N VAL A 340 -2.15 0.35 -4.49
CA VAL A 340 -3.21 -0.20 -3.61
C VAL A 340 -2.68 -0.69 -2.27
N LEU A 341 -1.43 -1.19 -2.21
CA LEU A 341 -0.77 -1.53 -0.95
C LEU A 341 -0.51 -0.28 -0.09
N ILE A 342 -0.03 0.82 -0.70
CA ILE A 342 0.15 2.11 -0.01
C ILE A 342 -1.20 2.66 0.47
N ASP A 343 -2.24 2.58 -0.37
CA ASP A 343 -3.57 3.09 -0.04
C ASP A 343 -4.22 2.29 1.10
N THR A 344 -4.03 0.97 1.10
CA THR A 344 -4.43 0.12 2.23
C THR A 344 -3.69 0.48 3.51
N ALA A 345 -2.36 0.66 3.44
CA ALA A 345 -1.56 1.05 4.59
C ALA A 345 -2.02 2.40 5.16
N ASN A 346 -2.25 3.39 4.30
CA ASN A 346 -2.75 4.71 4.69
C ASN A 346 -4.16 4.64 5.29
N TYR A 347 -5.05 3.80 4.73
CA TYR A 347 -6.38 3.57 5.30
C TYR A 347 -6.30 2.99 6.72
N LEU A 348 -5.48 1.95 6.93
CA LEU A 348 -5.28 1.32 8.24
C LEU A 348 -4.67 2.31 9.24
N LEU A 349 -3.65 3.06 8.80
CA LEU A 349 -3.03 4.14 9.58
C LEU A 349 -4.03 5.26 9.92
N ASN A 350 -5.15 5.38 9.22
CA ASN A 350 -6.19 6.37 9.51
C ASN A 350 -7.32 5.82 10.42
N GLN A 351 -7.41 4.51 10.65
CA GLN A 351 -8.42 3.93 11.56
C GLN A 351 -8.09 4.19 13.04
N THR A 352 -9.09 4.48 13.86
CA THR A 352 -8.94 4.57 15.33
C THR A 352 -8.97 3.20 16.00
N ALA A 353 -9.64 2.23 15.36
CA ALA A 353 -9.70 0.84 15.79
C ALA A 353 -9.49 -0.08 14.58
N PRO A 354 -8.26 -0.18 14.04
CA PRO A 354 -7.98 -1.09 12.93
C PRO A 354 -8.16 -2.55 13.37
N PRO A 355 -8.40 -3.48 12.41
CA PRO A 355 -8.36 -4.90 12.71
C PRO A 355 -7.01 -5.31 13.31
N GLN A 356 -7.02 -6.19 14.31
CA GLN A 356 -5.78 -6.61 15.00
C GLN A 356 -4.97 -7.60 14.16
N VAL A 357 -5.61 -8.24 13.19
CA VAL A 357 -4.97 -9.14 12.24
C VAL A 357 -5.42 -8.75 10.84
N ILE A 358 -4.45 -8.50 9.97
CA ILE A 358 -4.65 -8.30 8.54
C ILE A 358 -4.02 -9.50 7.83
N THR A 359 -4.75 -10.13 6.92
CA THR A 359 -4.22 -11.13 6.00
C THR A 359 -4.18 -10.57 4.59
N THR A 360 -3.04 -10.75 3.94
CA THR A 360 -2.75 -10.26 2.58
C THR A 360 -1.96 -11.31 1.84
N SER A 361 -2.55 -11.84 0.78
CA SER A 361 -1.96 -12.90 -0.06
C SER A 361 -1.38 -12.36 -1.37
N TYR A 362 -0.80 -11.17 -1.34
CA TYR A 362 -0.25 -10.48 -2.51
C TYR A 362 1.19 -10.06 -2.28
N GLY A 363 2.00 -10.08 -3.33
CA GLY A 363 3.40 -9.71 -3.25
C GLY A 363 3.98 -9.25 -4.57
N LEU A 364 5.05 -8.45 -4.46
CA LEU A 364 5.84 -7.92 -5.55
C LEU A 364 7.28 -8.48 -5.48
N ASP A 365 7.96 -8.51 -6.62
CA ASP A 365 9.38 -8.87 -6.65
C ASP A 365 10.21 -7.69 -6.14
N GLU A 366 10.89 -7.85 -5.00
CA GLU A 366 11.67 -6.78 -4.36
C GLU A 366 12.66 -6.12 -5.34
N SER A 367 13.19 -6.86 -6.32
CA SER A 367 14.14 -6.32 -7.30
C SER A 367 13.53 -5.30 -8.26
N THR A 368 12.20 -5.22 -8.35
CA THR A 368 11.48 -4.29 -9.22
C THR A 368 10.93 -3.07 -8.46
N ILE A 369 11.10 -3.03 -7.15
CA ILE A 369 10.71 -1.90 -6.28
C ILE A 369 11.94 -1.05 -5.97
N SER A 370 11.75 0.27 -5.79
CA SER A 370 12.85 1.14 -5.35
C SER A 370 13.19 0.88 -3.89
N GLN A 371 14.46 1.06 -3.52
CA GLN A 371 14.90 0.79 -2.15
C GLN A 371 14.22 1.70 -1.12
N ASN A 372 13.88 2.94 -1.48
CA ASN A 372 13.20 3.84 -0.55
C ASN A 372 11.70 3.55 -0.43
N LEU A 373 11.10 2.87 -1.41
CA LEU A 373 9.70 2.45 -1.34
C LEU A 373 9.52 1.14 -0.56
N ALA A 374 10.47 0.22 -0.68
CA ALA A 374 10.51 -1.05 0.07
C ALA A 374 10.86 -0.80 1.54
#